data_AF-A0A1D6Q7J3-F1
#
_entry.id   AF-A0A1D6Q7J3-F1
#
_cell.length_a   1.000
_cell.length_b   1.000
_cell.length_c   1.000
_cell.angle_alpha   90.00
_cell.angle_beta   90.00
_cell.angle_gamma   90.00
#
_symmetry.space_group_name_H-M   'P 1'
#
loop_
_entity.id
_entity.type
_entity.pdbx_description
1 polymer ?
#
loop_
_entity_poly.entity_id
_entity_poly.type
_entity_poly.pdbx_seq_one_letter_code
_entity_poly.pdbx_strand_id
1 'polypeptide(L)'
;MSSPENGAAPEASGKKKKKAEEEEVVAKVPFLKLFSFADRWDCVLMAVGSLGACAHGASVPVFFIFFGKLINIIGLAYLFPTTVSGRVAKYSLDFVYLGIVIFFSSWTEVACWMHTGERQAAKMRLAYLRAMLDQDIAVFDTEASTGEVINAITSDILVVQDAISEKEPI
;
A
#
# COMPACT_ATOMS: atom_id res chain seq x y z
N MET A 1 11.17 -81.63 -18.50
CA MET A 1 11.01 -81.65 -17.03
C MET A 1 11.68 -80.41 -16.47
N SER A 2 11.11 -79.55 -15.63
CA SER A 2 9.82 -79.47 -14.95
C SER A 2 9.91 -78.18 -14.11
N SER A 3 9.02 -77.21 -14.32
CA SER A 3 8.55 -76.33 -13.23
C SER A 3 7.58 -77.16 -12.35
N PRO A 4 7.25 -76.83 -11.08
CA PRO A 4 7.17 -75.51 -10.42
C PRO A 4 7.89 -75.50 -9.04
N GLU A 5 7.97 -74.44 -8.22
CA GLU A 5 6.90 -73.88 -7.38
C GLU A 5 7.31 -72.55 -6.72
N ASN A 6 6.29 -71.88 -6.24
CA ASN A 6 6.10 -70.48 -5.88
C ASN A 6 6.49 -70.19 -4.42
N GLY A 7 6.82 -68.94 -4.07
CA GLY A 7 6.72 -68.49 -2.66
C GLY A 7 7.66 -67.37 -2.20
N ALA A 8 7.06 -66.21 -1.92
CA ALA A 8 7.54 -65.10 -1.09
C ALA A 8 8.45 -64.02 -1.72
N ALA A 9 7.78 -62.99 -2.27
CA ALA A 9 8.18 -61.58 -2.14
C ALA A 9 8.05 -61.13 -0.64
N PRO A 10 8.49 -59.93 -0.18
CA PRO A 10 8.54 -58.71 -1.00
C PRO A 10 9.59 -57.61 -0.63
N GLU A 11 9.59 -56.56 -1.48
CA GLU A 11 10.00 -55.15 -1.27
C GLU A 11 11.50 -54.83 -1.06
N ALA A 12 12.12 -53.81 -1.65
CA ALA A 12 11.63 -52.58 -2.27
C ALA A 12 12.66 -52.08 -3.32
N SER A 13 12.29 -52.05 -4.60
CA SER A 13 13.10 -51.41 -5.66
C SER A 13 12.27 -50.46 -6.54
N GLY A 14 11.18 -49.92 -6.01
CA GLY A 14 10.32 -48.98 -6.72
C GLY A 14 10.07 -47.72 -5.89
N LYS A 15 11.04 -46.79 -5.84
CA LYS A 15 10.84 -45.36 -5.50
C LYS A 15 12.19 -44.65 -5.32
N LYS A 16 12.74 -44.10 -6.41
CA LYS A 16 13.57 -42.88 -6.37
C LYS A 16 13.63 -42.23 -7.75
N LYS A 17 12.44 -42.12 -8.36
CA LYS A 17 12.14 -41.24 -9.49
C LYS A 17 10.98 -40.36 -9.02
N LYS A 18 11.26 -39.39 -8.16
CA LYS A 18 10.32 -38.34 -7.73
C LYS A 18 11.04 -37.23 -6.97
N LYS A 19 10.83 -36.01 -7.45
CA LYS A 19 11.09 -34.69 -6.83
C LYS A 19 12.55 -34.25 -6.70
N ALA A 20 13.12 -33.83 -7.83
CA ALA A 20 13.86 -32.57 -7.86
C ALA A 20 12.82 -31.52 -8.27
N GLU A 21 12.09 -31.03 -7.28
CA GLU A 21 11.26 -29.85 -7.40
C GLU A 21 12.27 -28.72 -7.14
N GLU A 22 12.69 -28.03 -8.21
CA GLU A 22 13.35 -26.73 -8.06
C GLU A 22 12.35 -25.84 -7.32
N GLU A 23 12.57 -25.66 -6.02
CA GLU A 23 12.05 -24.48 -5.35
C GLU A 23 12.71 -23.29 -6.03
N GLU A 24 11.99 -22.65 -6.97
CA GLU A 24 12.23 -21.25 -7.28
C GLU A 24 12.18 -20.49 -5.96
N VAL A 25 13.36 -20.24 -5.39
CA VAL A 25 13.51 -19.33 -4.27
C VAL A 25 13.18 -17.97 -4.84
N VAL A 26 11.90 -17.58 -4.80
CA VAL A 26 11.44 -16.23 -5.17
C VAL A 26 12.28 -15.27 -4.34
N ALA A 27 13.32 -14.73 -4.96
CA ALA A 27 14.29 -13.89 -4.29
C ALA A 27 13.53 -12.67 -3.78
N LYS A 28 13.32 -12.60 -2.46
CA LYS A 28 12.64 -11.46 -1.83
C LYS A 28 13.47 -10.22 -2.11
N VAL A 29 13.07 -9.49 -3.14
CA VAL A 29 13.70 -8.22 -3.47
C VAL A 29 13.38 -7.27 -2.31
N PRO A 30 14.39 -6.67 -1.66
CA PRO A 30 14.12 -5.80 -0.52
C PRO A 30 13.25 -4.62 -0.96
N PHE A 31 12.23 -4.25 -0.16
CA PHE A 31 11.35 -3.10 -0.45
C PHE A 31 12.12 -1.80 -0.72
N LEU A 32 13.31 -1.66 -0.13
CA LEU A 32 14.20 -0.52 -0.36
C LEU A 32 14.75 -0.46 -1.80
N LYS A 33 14.82 -1.59 -2.52
CA LYS A 33 15.16 -1.59 -3.96
C LYS A 33 14.05 -0.98 -4.81
N LEU A 34 12.80 -0.92 -4.33
CA LEU A 34 11.72 -0.19 -5.00
C LEU A 34 12.03 1.32 -5.04
N PHE A 35 12.62 1.85 -3.96
CA PHE A 35 13.08 3.24 -3.88
C PHE A 35 14.47 3.47 -4.51
N SER A 36 15.11 2.46 -5.08
CA SER A 36 16.43 2.61 -5.73
C SER A 36 16.41 3.59 -6.91
N PHE A 37 15.24 3.87 -7.48
CA PHE A 37 15.06 4.84 -8.56
C PHE A 37 14.67 6.24 -8.06
N ALA A 38 14.55 6.45 -6.76
CA ALA A 38 14.25 7.75 -6.17
C ALA A 38 15.48 8.67 -6.25
N ASP A 39 15.32 9.86 -6.84
CA ASP A 39 16.38 10.88 -6.82
C ASP A 39 16.47 11.55 -5.45
N ARG A 40 17.56 12.29 -5.20
CA ARG A 40 17.71 13.14 -4.00
C ARG A 40 16.54 14.11 -3.83
N TRP A 41 15.92 14.56 -4.92
CA TRP A 41 14.73 15.43 -4.91
C TRP A 41 13.45 14.68 -4.50
N ASP A 42 13.30 13.44 -4.96
CA ASP A 42 12.18 12.57 -4.58
C ASP A 42 12.25 12.23 -3.07
N CYS A 43 13.46 12.05 -2.54
CA CYS A 43 13.68 11.79 -1.12
C CYS A 43 13.27 13.00 -0.24
N VAL A 44 13.56 14.23 -0.68
CA VAL A 44 13.11 15.45 0.01
C VAL A 44 11.58 15.59 -0.03
N LEU A 45 10.96 15.35 -1.20
CA LEU A 45 9.51 15.38 -1.36
C LEU A 45 8.83 14.33 -0.47
N MET A 46 9.37 13.11 -0.41
CA MET A 46 8.87 12.06 0.49
C MET A 46 9.00 12.44 1.96
N ALA A 47 10.09 13.10 2.37
CA ALA A 47 10.24 13.56 3.75
C ALA A 47 9.21 14.62 4.12
N VAL A 48 8.96 15.59 3.23
CA VAL A 48 7.93 16.63 3.40
C VAL A 48 6.53 16.00 3.43
N GLY A 49 6.25 15.07 2.51
CA GLY A 49 4.98 14.34 2.49
C GLY A 49 4.75 13.52 3.75
N SER A 50 5.80 12.89 4.29
CA SER A 50 5.74 12.11 5.54
C SER A 50 5.47 13.01 6.76
N LEU A 51 6.06 14.20 6.82
CA LEU A 51 5.73 15.20 7.84
C LEU A 51 4.25 15.62 7.77
N GLY A 52 3.75 15.86 6.55
CA GLY A 52 2.33 16.12 6.31
C GLY A 52 1.43 14.96 6.73
N ALA A 53 1.84 13.72 6.48
CA ALA A 53 1.13 12.52 6.89
C ALA A 53 1.03 12.38 8.41
N CYS A 54 2.10 12.68 9.15
CA CYS A 54 2.07 12.65 10.60
C CYS A 54 1.10 13.69 11.18
N ALA A 55 1.14 14.92 10.65
CA ALA A 55 0.25 15.99 11.12
C ALA A 55 -1.22 15.71 10.75
N HIS A 56 -1.47 15.20 9.53
CA HIS A 56 -2.80 14.80 9.09
C HIS A 56 -3.31 13.56 9.86
N GLY A 57 -2.47 12.57 10.14
CA GLY A 57 -2.82 11.40 10.95
C GLY A 57 -3.16 11.73 12.41
N ALA A 58 -2.54 12.78 12.97
CA ALA A 58 -2.88 13.30 14.31
C ALA A 58 -4.15 14.18 14.33
N SER A 59 -4.76 14.47 13.18
CA SER A 59 -5.90 15.39 13.07
C SER A 59 -7.13 14.93 13.87
N VAL A 60 -7.44 13.64 13.88
CA VAL A 60 -8.64 13.09 14.55
C VAL A 60 -8.56 13.24 16.08
N PRO A 61 -7.48 12.83 16.77
CA PRO A 61 -7.33 13.11 18.21
C PRO A 61 -7.37 14.61 18.53
N VAL A 62 -6.70 15.44 17.73
CA VAL A 62 -6.68 16.90 17.92
C VAL A 62 -8.09 17.48 17.78
N PHE A 63 -8.83 17.06 16.75
CA PHE A 63 -10.22 17.45 16.54
C PHE A 63 -11.08 17.16 17.78
N PHE A 64 -10.98 15.96 18.36
CA PHE A 64 -11.74 15.62 19.57
C PHE A 64 -11.39 16.49 20.79
N ILE A 65 -10.12 16.90 20.94
CA ILE A 65 -9.72 17.82 22.01
C ILE A 65 -10.39 19.19 21.83
N PHE A 66 -10.40 19.73 20.60
CA PHE A 66 -11.09 20.99 20.32
C PHE A 66 -12.61 20.85 20.45
N PHE A 67 -13.16 19.71 20.05
CA PHE A 67 -14.59 19.41 20.17
C PHE A 67 -15.04 19.35 21.64
N GLY A 68 -14.26 18.74 22.51
CA GLY A 68 -14.52 18.75 23.95
C GLY A 68 -14.52 20.18 24.54
N LYS A 69 -13.58 21.02 24.12
CA LYS A 69 -13.54 22.44 24.53
C LYS A 69 -14.80 23.18 24.06
N LEU A 70 -15.23 22.99 22.81
CA LEU A 70 -16.43 23.59 22.26
C LEU A 70 -17.68 23.23 23.06
N ILE A 71 -17.88 21.93 23.36
CA ILE A 71 -19.02 21.46 24.17
C ILE A 71 -19.02 22.14 25.54
N ASN A 72 -17.86 22.22 26.21
CA ASN A 72 -17.76 22.83 27.52
C ASN A 72 -18.17 24.32 27.51
N ILE A 73 -17.75 25.07 26.48
CA ILE A 73 -18.08 26.50 26.36
C ILE A 73 -19.56 26.69 26.01
N ILE A 74 -20.13 25.85 25.14
CA ILE A 74 -21.56 25.89 24.82
C ILE A 74 -22.38 25.63 26.09
N GLY A 75 -21.98 24.65 26.91
CA GLY A 75 -22.62 24.40 28.21
C GLY A 75 -22.54 25.61 29.15
N LEU A 76 -21.40 26.30 29.21
CA LEU A 76 -21.25 27.53 30.00
C LEU A 76 -22.05 28.71 29.43
N ALA A 77 -22.15 28.82 28.10
CA ALA A 77 -22.92 29.87 27.43
C ALA A 77 -24.42 29.71 27.67
N TYR A 78 -24.91 28.47 27.78
CA TYR A 78 -26.28 28.17 28.17
C TYR A 78 -26.57 28.64 29.61
N LEU A 79 -25.61 28.47 30.53
CA LEU A 79 -25.75 28.86 31.93
C LEU A 79 -25.57 30.37 32.17
N PHE A 80 -24.71 31.05 31.40
CA PHE A 80 -24.39 32.48 31.53
C PHE A 80 -24.31 33.20 30.16
N PRO A 81 -25.45 33.55 29.54
CA PRO A 81 -25.49 33.98 28.13
C PRO A 81 -24.83 35.33 27.83
N THR A 82 -24.86 36.29 28.76
CA THR A 82 -24.40 37.68 28.51
C THR A 82 -22.87 37.85 28.58
N THR A 83 -22.16 36.89 29.18
CA THR A 83 -20.70 36.97 29.43
C THR A 83 -19.84 36.05 28.55
N VAL A 84 -20.46 35.12 27.81
CA VAL A 84 -19.74 33.99 27.18
C VAL A 84 -19.81 34.00 25.64
N SER A 85 -20.70 34.80 25.03
CA SER A 85 -20.84 34.92 23.56
C SER A 85 -19.52 35.25 22.85
N GLY A 86 -18.72 36.17 23.41
CA GLY A 86 -17.40 36.54 22.87
C GLY A 86 -16.33 35.44 22.99
N ARG A 87 -16.50 34.46 23.89
CA ARG A 87 -15.60 33.30 23.98
C ARG A 87 -15.94 32.28 22.90
N VAL A 88 -17.21 31.97 22.69
CA VAL A 88 -17.67 31.03 21.65
C VAL A 88 -17.11 31.41 20.27
N ALA A 89 -17.15 32.70 19.91
CA ALA A 89 -16.59 33.18 18.65
C ALA A 89 -15.09 32.92 18.50
N LYS A 90 -14.30 33.09 19.56
CA LYS A 90 -12.85 32.81 19.55
C LYS A 90 -12.56 31.34 19.31
N TYR A 91 -13.24 30.44 20.03
CA TYR A 91 -13.05 29.00 19.88
C TYR A 91 -13.56 28.47 18.53
N SER A 92 -14.61 29.07 17.96
CA SER A 92 -15.02 28.75 16.59
C SER A 92 -13.94 29.13 15.58
N LEU A 93 -13.19 30.21 15.82
CA LEU A 93 -12.06 30.61 14.97
C LEU A 93 -10.91 29.58 15.05
N ASP A 94 -10.67 29.00 16.23
CA ASP A 94 -9.68 27.93 16.39
C ASP A 94 -10.01 26.69 15.52
N PHE A 95 -11.30 26.35 15.36
CA PHE A 95 -11.72 25.28 14.45
C PHE A 95 -11.43 25.59 12.97
N VAL A 96 -11.61 26.85 12.57
CA VAL A 96 -11.28 27.29 11.21
C VAL A 96 -9.79 27.16 10.96
N TYR A 97 -8.94 27.59 11.91
CA TYR A 97 -7.49 27.40 11.79
C TYR A 97 -7.08 25.94 11.77
N LEU A 98 -7.70 25.09 12.60
CA LEU A 98 -7.46 23.65 12.59
C LEU A 98 -7.79 23.05 11.22
N GLY A 99 -8.95 23.40 10.64
CA GLY A 99 -9.35 22.94 9.31
C GLY A 99 -8.38 23.36 8.22
N ILE A 100 -7.89 24.61 8.26
CA ILE A 100 -6.88 25.10 7.31
C ILE A 100 -5.59 24.29 7.41
N VAL A 101 -5.09 24.04 8.63
CA VAL A 101 -3.87 23.25 8.84
C VAL A 101 -4.04 21.82 8.32
N ILE A 102 -5.15 21.16 8.65
CA ILE A 102 -5.45 19.80 8.19
C ILE A 102 -5.54 19.75 6.66
N PHE A 103 -6.21 20.72 6.04
CA PHE A 103 -6.36 20.81 4.59
C PHE A 103 -5.00 20.90 3.89
N PHE A 104 -4.15 21.85 4.30
CA PHE A 104 -2.83 22.01 3.71
C PHE A 104 -1.91 20.81 3.99
N SER A 105 -2.01 20.21 5.18
CA SER A 105 -1.24 19.02 5.55
C SER A 105 -1.61 17.83 4.66
N SER A 106 -2.91 17.56 4.51
CA SER A 106 -3.45 16.50 3.67
C SER A 106 -3.11 16.70 2.19
N TRP A 107 -3.30 17.92 1.69
CA TRP A 107 -2.94 18.27 0.31
C TRP A 107 -1.46 18.03 0.03
N THR A 108 -0.58 18.51 0.91
CA THR A 108 0.87 18.41 0.73
C THR A 108 1.34 16.95 0.79
N GLU A 109 0.82 16.16 1.72
CA GLU A 109 1.08 14.72 1.82
C GLU A 109 0.75 14.03 0.49
N VAL A 110 -0.51 14.14 0.03
CA VAL A 110 -0.99 13.45 -1.16
C VAL A 110 -0.25 13.92 -2.41
N ALA A 111 -0.06 15.24 -2.58
CA ALA A 111 0.66 15.79 -3.72
C ALA A 111 2.12 15.31 -3.79
N CYS A 112 2.83 15.28 -2.65
CA CYS A 112 4.23 14.85 -2.60
C CYS A 112 4.38 13.35 -2.92
N TRP A 113 3.48 12.51 -2.37
CA TRP A 113 3.48 11.08 -2.64
C TRP A 113 3.10 10.76 -4.09
N MET A 114 2.08 11.43 -4.63
CA MET A 114 1.64 11.24 -6.00
C MET A 114 2.70 11.65 -7.02
N HIS A 115 3.28 12.85 -6.86
CA HIS A 115 4.32 13.34 -7.76
C HIS A 115 5.58 12.45 -7.74
N THR A 116 5.99 12.01 -6.54
CA THR A 116 7.13 11.11 -6.40
C THR A 116 6.83 9.72 -7.00
N GLY A 117 5.61 9.21 -6.80
CA GLY A 117 5.16 7.94 -7.36
C GLY A 117 5.15 7.94 -8.89
N GLU A 118 4.65 9.00 -9.51
CA GLU A 118 4.66 9.16 -10.98
C GLU A 118 6.09 9.14 -11.54
N ARG A 119 7.01 9.89 -10.93
CA ARG A 119 8.41 9.93 -11.35
C ARG A 119 9.10 8.58 -11.22
N GLN A 120 8.91 7.89 -10.10
CA GLN A 120 9.49 6.56 -9.89
C GLN A 120 8.91 5.53 -10.87
N ALA A 121 7.58 5.53 -11.07
CA ALA A 121 6.91 4.65 -12.02
C ALA A 121 7.40 4.87 -13.47
N ALA A 122 7.60 6.12 -13.90
CA ALA A 122 8.13 6.43 -15.22
C ALA A 122 9.55 5.88 -15.41
N LYS A 123 10.42 6.03 -14.41
CA LYS A 123 11.80 5.48 -14.46
C LYS A 123 11.80 3.95 -14.50
N MET A 124 10.98 3.30 -13.68
CA MET A 124 10.85 1.84 -13.67
C MET A 124 10.38 1.32 -15.03
N ARG A 125 9.37 1.96 -15.65
CA ARG A 125 8.89 1.59 -16.99
C ARG A 125 9.97 1.75 -18.05
N LEU A 126 10.77 2.81 -17.99
CA LEU A 126 11.86 3.04 -18.94
C LEU A 126 12.99 2.03 -18.76
N ALA A 127 13.37 1.73 -17.52
CA ALA A 127 14.37 0.70 -17.21
C ALA A 127 13.91 -0.69 -17.66
N TYR A 128 12.63 -1.02 -17.45
CA TYR A 128 12.01 -2.27 -17.89
C TYR A 128 12.00 -2.39 -19.42
N LEU A 129 11.51 -1.36 -20.13
CA LEU A 129 11.48 -1.37 -21.60
C LEU A 129 12.89 -1.51 -22.19
N ARG A 130 13.88 -0.85 -21.59
CA ARG A 130 15.28 -0.98 -22.02
C ARG A 130 15.81 -2.39 -21.81
N ALA A 131 15.56 -2.99 -20.64
CA ALA A 131 15.98 -4.37 -20.36
C ALA A 131 15.31 -5.39 -21.30
N MET A 132 14.04 -5.19 -21.66
CA MET A 132 13.35 -6.04 -22.64
C MET A 132 13.94 -5.92 -24.04
N LEU A 133 14.29 -4.71 -24.47
CA LEU A 133 14.89 -4.48 -25.81
C LEU A 133 16.33 -5.00 -25.89
N ASP A 134 17.05 -5.04 -24.77
CA ASP A 134 18.40 -5.59 -24.67
C ASP A 134 18.42 -7.13 -24.47
N GLN A 135 17.26 -7.79 -24.34
CA GLN A 135 17.19 -9.26 -24.22
C GLN A 135 17.30 -9.94 -25.61
N ASP A 136 18.24 -10.88 -25.74
CA ASP A 136 18.44 -11.67 -26.96
C ASP A 136 17.18 -12.43 -27.39
N ILE A 137 17.02 -12.58 -28.71
CA ILE A 137 15.87 -13.21 -29.38
C ILE A 137 15.56 -14.64 -28.90
N ALA A 138 16.53 -15.29 -28.24
CA ALA A 138 16.41 -16.63 -27.69
C ALA A 138 15.46 -16.74 -26.48
N VAL A 139 15.25 -15.67 -25.70
CA VAL A 139 14.29 -15.66 -24.56
C VAL A 139 12.86 -15.37 -25.01
N PHE A 140 12.70 -14.60 -26.10
CA PHE A 140 11.39 -14.31 -26.70
C PHE A 140 10.71 -15.55 -27.32
N ASP A 141 11.47 -16.60 -27.63
CA ASP A 141 10.94 -17.83 -28.24
C ASP A 141 10.55 -18.91 -27.20
N THR A 142 10.87 -18.71 -25.92
CA THR A 142 10.60 -19.70 -24.84
C THR A 142 9.55 -19.27 -23.82
N GLU A 143 9.33 -17.97 -23.59
CA GLU A 143 8.48 -17.46 -22.51
C GLU A 143 7.16 -16.85 -23.03
N ALA A 144 6.38 -17.65 -23.77
CA ALA A 144 4.99 -17.33 -24.08
C ALA A 144 4.05 -17.69 -22.91
N SER A 145 4.22 -17.04 -21.74
CA SER A 145 3.25 -17.14 -20.63
C SER A 145 3.14 -15.86 -19.78
N THR A 146 3.28 -14.68 -20.41
CA THR A 146 3.10 -13.39 -19.73
C THR A 146 1.61 -13.03 -19.51
N GLY A 147 0.68 -13.78 -20.11
CA GLY A 147 -0.76 -13.53 -20.06
C GLY A 147 -1.45 -13.96 -18.75
N GLU A 148 -0.94 -14.99 -18.06
CA GLU A 148 -1.58 -15.51 -16.84
C GLU A 148 -1.36 -14.60 -15.62
N VAL A 149 -0.18 -13.98 -15.51
CA VAL A 149 0.18 -13.14 -14.35
C VAL A 149 -0.60 -11.82 -14.34
N ILE A 150 -0.83 -11.22 -15.51
CA ILE A 150 -1.62 -9.99 -15.64
C ILE A 150 -3.10 -10.25 -15.29
N ASN A 151 -3.61 -11.44 -15.64
CA ASN A 151 -4.99 -11.82 -15.35
C ASN A 151 -5.20 -12.08 -13.85
N ALA A 152 -4.21 -12.69 -13.17
CA ALA A 152 -4.23 -12.90 -11.72
C ALA A 152 -4.23 -11.58 -10.94
N ILE A 153 -3.39 -10.61 -11.31
CA ILE A 153 -3.30 -9.31 -10.62
C ILE A 153 -4.59 -8.49 -10.81
N THR A 154 -5.19 -8.53 -12.00
CA THR A 154 -6.45 -7.82 -12.27
C THR A 154 -7.61 -8.42 -11.45
N SER A 155 -7.63 -9.75 -11.30
CA SER A 155 -8.61 -10.45 -10.47
C SER A 155 -8.49 -10.07 -8.98
N ASP A 156 -7.27 -9.98 -8.44
CA ASP A 156 -7.05 -9.65 -7.03
C ASP A 156 -7.44 -8.21 -6.69
N ILE A 157 -7.26 -7.27 -7.64
CA ILE A 157 -7.67 -5.87 -7.46
C ILE A 157 -9.19 -5.73 -7.41
N LEU A 158 -9.92 -6.48 -8.24
CA LEU A 158 -11.38 -6.47 -8.27
C LEU A 158 -12.00 -7.04 -6.98
N VAL A 159 -11.41 -8.11 -6.44
CA VAL A 159 -11.87 -8.70 -5.16
C VAL A 159 -11.68 -7.73 -3.98
N VAL A 160 -10.57 -6.98 -3.97
CA VAL A 160 -10.35 -5.93 -2.96
C VAL A 160 -11.33 -4.78 -3.13
N GLN A 161 -11.66 -4.40 -4.37
CA GLN A 161 -12.62 -3.33 -4.66
C GLN A 161 -14.04 -3.71 -4.23
N ASP A 162 -14.47 -4.95 -4.48
CA ASP A 162 -15.77 -5.46 -4.05
C ASP A 162 -15.85 -5.56 -2.52
N ALA A 163 -14.78 -6.01 -1.86
CA ALA A 163 -14.71 -6.07 -0.40
C ALA A 163 -14.76 -4.69 0.27
N ILE A 164 -14.28 -3.64 -0.41
CA ILE A 164 -14.38 -2.25 0.03
C ILE A 164 -15.78 -1.67 -0.25
N SER A 165 -16.41 -2.05 -1.36
CA SER A 165 -17.71 -1.50 -1.77
C SER A 165 -18.90 -2.07 -0.99
N GLU A 166 -18.82 -3.32 -0.50
CA GLU A 166 -19.95 -3.99 0.16
C GLU A 166 -20.02 -3.72 1.68
N LYS A 167 -18.97 -3.14 2.29
CA LYS A 167 -18.80 -3.08 3.75
C LYS A 167 -18.77 -1.68 4.37
N GLU A 168 -19.55 -0.76 3.84
CA GLU A 168 -20.00 0.44 4.57
C GLU A 168 -21.54 0.40 4.64
N PRO A 169 -22.13 -0.26 5.65
CA PRO A 169 -23.58 -0.25 5.84
C PRO A 169 -24.01 1.14 6.30
N ILE A 170 -25.13 1.58 5.73
CA ILE A 170 -25.98 2.68 6.21
C ILE A 170 -26.35 2.45 7.67
#